data_AF-A0AAD1KXV6-F1
#
_entry.id   AF-A0AAD1KXV6-F1
#
_cell.length_a   1.000
_cell.length_b   1.000
_cell.length_c   1.000
_cell.angle_alpha   90.00
_cell.angle_beta   90.00
_cell.angle_gamma   90.00
#
_symmetry.space_group_name_H-M   'P 1'
#
loop_
_entity.id
_entity.type
_entity.pdbx_description
1 polymer ?
#
loop_
_entity_poly.entity_id
_entity_poly.type
_entity_poly.pdbx_seq_one_letter_code
_entity_poly.pdbx_strand_id
1 'polypeptide(L)'
;MFIDLTVSNIYPTFRFSSDEIVAYKARKGELLISLEKYLLDGRNILDADKIQKSIFPQHDIDVFISHSHSHADEDEAIRIALSLENIGLTAFVDSCVWGYADELLRKIDDKFCIPQGWSHYSYNLRNRTTTNVHLILNAALQQMIKRSELFMFLGTENAINIDDYMSGEGRLSSPWIFSELTFAKSVKRSERRIFQQGNESFEKMKSESRALEPGFSYPLPKLKHEMSLQEFNGWLDKGISVEAGFAGRISGLTHLDTLYSKLGFSEVQLSEPRFKI
;
A
#
# COMPACT_ATOMS: atom_id res chain seq x y z
N MET A 1 -13.86 0.45 10.96
CA MET A 1 -13.00 0.86 12.07
C MET A 1 -11.71 1.20 11.37
N PHE A 2 -11.03 2.27 11.74
CA PHE A 2 -9.70 2.50 11.18
C PHE A 2 -8.70 2.31 12.31
N ILE A 3 -7.84 1.32 12.15
CA ILE A 3 -6.79 0.96 13.10
C ILE A 3 -5.45 1.08 12.39
N ASP A 4 -4.54 1.80 13.02
CA ASP A 4 -3.15 1.90 12.61
C ASP A 4 -2.28 1.03 13.52
N LEU A 5 -1.32 0.30 12.92
CA LEU A 5 -0.44 -0.63 13.60
C LEU A 5 0.98 -0.57 13.03
N THR A 6 1.97 -0.32 13.88
CA THR A 6 3.38 -0.57 13.55
C THR A 6 3.73 -2.01 13.91
N VAL A 7 4.34 -2.74 12.97
CA VAL A 7 4.95 -4.05 13.25
C VAL A 7 6.47 -3.89 13.28
N SER A 8 7.07 -4.15 14.43
CA SER A 8 8.52 -4.00 14.68
C SER A 8 9.22 -5.35 14.74
N ASN A 9 10.56 -5.34 14.83
CA ASN A 9 11.41 -6.54 14.86
C ASN A 9 11.15 -7.47 13.67
N ILE A 10 11.11 -6.90 12.47
CA ILE A 10 10.91 -7.66 11.23
C ILE A 10 12.13 -8.54 10.96
N TYR A 11 11.88 -9.81 10.69
CA TYR A 11 12.90 -10.79 10.27
C TYR A 11 12.37 -11.57 9.06
N PRO A 12 13.25 -12.05 8.17
CA PRO A 12 12.81 -12.85 7.03
C PRO A 12 12.05 -14.10 7.49
N THR A 13 10.84 -14.27 6.98
CA THR A 13 10.07 -15.50 7.18
C THR A 13 10.19 -16.40 5.95
N PHE A 14 9.95 -17.70 6.13
CA PHE A 14 10.03 -18.70 5.07
C PHE A 14 8.69 -19.44 4.88
N ARG A 15 7.58 -18.76 5.21
CA ARG A 15 6.23 -19.34 5.10
C ARG A 15 5.79 -19.59 3.65
N PHE A 16 6.32 -18.80 2.73
CA PHE A 16 6.06 -18.92 1.29
C PHE A 16 7.37 -18.92 0.52
N SER A 17 7.39 -19.73 -0.54
CA SER A 17 8.50 -19.85 -1.47
C SER A 17 8.66 -18.60 -2.34
N SER A 18 9.84 -18.45 -2.94
CA SER A 18 10.09 -17.39 -3.91
C SER A 18 9.14 -17.47 -5.11
N ASP A 19 8.76 -18.68 -5.53
CA ASP A 19 7.83 -18.88 -6.64
C ASP A 19 6.41 -18.40 -6.29
N GLU A 20 5.97 -18.57 -5.04
CA GLU A 20 4.70 -18.02 -4.56
C GLU A 20 4.72 -16.50 -4.46
N ILE A 21 5.86 -15.91 -4.07
CA ILE A 21 6.04 -14.45 -4.07
C ILE A 21 6.01 -13.92 -5.51
N VAL A 22 6.71 -14.58 -6.44
CA VAL A 22 6.67 -14.24 -7.87
C VAL A 22 5.26 -14.41 -8.42
N ALA A 23 4.57 -15.49 -8.07
CA ALA A 23 3.19 -15.73 -8.45
C ALA A 23 2.26 -14.65 -7.89
N TYR A 24 2.42 -14.23 -6.63
CA TYR A 24 1.65 -13.12 -6.06
C TYR A 24 1.92 -11.80 -6.81
N LYS A 25 3.19 -11.52 -7.14
CA LYS A 25 3.57 -10.39 -7.99
C LYS A 25 2.98 -10.51 -9.41
N ALA A 26 2.72 -11.74 -9.89
CA ALA A 26 2.22 -12.04 -11.23
C ALA A 26 0.69 -12.32 -11.32
N ARG A 27 -0.03 -12.49 -10.20
CA ARG A 27 -1.52 -12.60 -10.11
C ARG A 27 -2.24 -11.35 -10.64
N LYS A 28 -1.47 -10.46 -11.24
CA LYS A 28 -1.63 -9.06 -11.21
C LYS A 28 -1.57 -8.45 -12.61
N GLY A 29 -2.01 -9.21 -13.62
CA GLY A 29 -2.32 -8.74 -14.98
C GLY A 29 -1.19 -7.99 -15.72
N GLU A 30 -1.47 -7.62 -16.97
CA GLU A 30 -0.72 -6.62 -17.71
C GLU A 30 -1.64 -5.42 -17.95
N LEU A 31 -1.56 -4.41 -17.09
CA LEU A 31 -2.14 -3.09 -17.27
C LEU A 31 -1.27 -2.48 -18.34
N LEU A 32 -1.72 -2.69 -19.57
CA LEU A 32 -1.31 -1.87 -20.67
C LEU A 32 -1.71 -0.44 -20.31
N ILE A 33 -0.77 0.33 -19.74
CA ILE A 33 -0.88 1.79 -19.60
C ILE A 33 -1.02 2.32 -21.02
N SER A 34 -2.27 2.51 -21.42
CA SER A 34 -2.66 3.09 -22.68
C SER A 34 -3.07 4.52 -22.37
N LEU A 35 -2.15 5.45 -22.58
CA LEU A 35 -2.38 6.88 -22.37
C LEU A 35 -3.66 7.37 -23.07
N GLU A 36 -4.04 6.73 -24.18
CA GLU A 36 -5.25 7.02 -24.94
C GLU A 36 -6.52 6.82 -24.09
N LYS A 37 -6.54 5.82 -23.19
CA LYS A 37 -7.66 5.59 -22.28
C LYS A 37 -7.84 6.72 -21.26
N TYR A 38 -6.77 7.45 -20.96
CA TYR A 38 -6.78 8.53 -19.97
C TYR A 38 -7.08 9.89 -20.58
N LEU A 39 -7.17 10.02 -21.90
CA LEU A 39 -7.51 11.29 -22.52
C LEU A 39 -9.02 11.59 -22.39
N LEU A 40 -9.35 12.85 -22.07
CA LEU A 40 -10.75 13.32 -22.00
C LEU A 40 -11.35 13.53 -23.39
N ASP A 41 -10.53 14.06 -24.30
CA ASP A 41 -10.80 14.22 -25.72
C ASP A 41 -9.45 14.54 -26.40
N GLY A 42 -9.38 14.57 -27.74
CA GLY A 42 -8.13 14.72 -28.52
C GLY A 42 -7.29 16.01 -28.27
N ARG A 43 -7.54 16.74 -27.18
CA ARG A 43 -6.85 17.97 -26.74
C ARG A 43 -5.70 17.71 -25.75
N ASN A 44 -5.18 16.48 -25.67
CA ASN A 44 -4.07 16.13 -24.78
C ASN A 44 -4.34 16.41 -23.29
N ILE A 45 -5.60 16.35 -22.85
CA ILE A 45 -5.99 16.51 -21.44
C ILE A 45 -6.13 15.12 -20.82
N LEU A 46 -5.33 14.85 -19.79
CA LEU A 46 -5.40 13.61 -19.02
C LEU A 46 -6.44 13.70 -17.89
N ASP A 47 -7.28 12.67 -17.79
CA ASP A 47 -8.28 12.49 -16.76
C ASP A 47 -7.65 11.83 -15.53
N ALA A 48 -7.52 12.62 -14.45
CA ALA A 48 -6.98 12.14 -13.19
C ALA A 48 -7.82 11.00 -12.58
N ASP A 49 -9.15 11.04 -12.70
CA ASP A 49 -10.04 10.01 -12.13
C ASP A 49 -9.88 8.68 -12.87
N LYS A 50 -9.77 8.72 -14.21
CA LYS A 50 -9.45 7.50 -14.99
C LYS A 50 -8.09 6.93 -14.65
N ILE A 51 -7.09 7.78 -14.45
CA ILE A 51 -5.75 7.34 -14.01
C ILE A 51 -5.87 6.63 -12.65
N GLN A 52 -6.52 7.24 -11.66
CA GLN A 52 -6.70 6.61 -10.34
C GLN A 52 -7.42 5.26 -10.45
N LYS A 53 -8.54 5.20 -11.18
CA LYS A 53 -9.33 3.99 -11.33
C LYS A 53 -8.62 2.86 -12.07
N SER A 54 -7.69 3.20 -12.95
CA SER A 54 -6.90 2.21 -13.68
C SER A 54 -5.82 1.54 -12.83
N ILE A 55 -5.41 2.16 -11.72
CA ILE A 55 -4.22 1.74 -10.93
C ILE A 55 -4.62 1.08 -9.63
N PHE A 56 -5.71 1.57 -9.03
CA PHE A 56 -6.14 1.17 -7.71
C PHE A 56 -7.45 0.40 -7.79
N PRO A 57 -7.60 -0.66 -6.98
CA PRO A 57 -8.86 -1.40 -6.93
C PRO A 57 -10.01 -0.46 -6.53
N GLN A 58 -11.19 -0.74 -7.07
CA GLN A 58 -12.38 0.01 -6.69
C GLN A 58 -13.14 -0.62 -5.52
N HIS A 59 -12.73 -1.80 -5.06
CA HIS A 59 -13.29 -2.47 -3.90
C HIS A 59 -12.46 -2.23 -2.63
N ASP A 60 -13.10 -2.45 -1.49
CA ASP A 60 -12.46 -2.25 -0.20
C ASP A 60 -11.44 -3.38 0.12
N ILE A 61 -10.34 -3.03 0.78
CA ILE A 61 -9.26 -3.94 1.23
C ILE A 61 -9.21 -4.01 2.75
N ASP A 62 -8.94 -5.17 3.38
CA ASP A 62 -9.01 -5.23 4.86
C ASP A 62 -7.76 -4.63 5.47
N VAL A 63 -6.61 -4.98 4.91
CA VAL A 63 -5.30 -4.62 5.41
C VAL A 63 -4.52 -3.88 4.33
N PHE A 64 -4.13 -2.64 4.62
CA PHE A 64 -3.12 -1.92 3.86
C PHE A 64 -1.75 -2.16 4.50
N ILE A 65 -0.75 -2.57 3.73
CA ILE A 65 0.61 -2.85 4.19
C ILE A 65 1.54 -1.81 3.58
N SER A 66 2.10 -0.96 4.44
CA SER A 66 3.16 0.00 4.13
C SER A 66 4.52 -0.57 4.52
N HIS A 67 5.52 -0.46 3.65
CA HIS A 67 6.86 -1.04 3.89
C HIS A 67 7.98 -0.23 3.20
N SER A 68 9.26 -0.59 3.38
CA SER A 68 10.35 0.04 2.60
C SER A 68 10.44 -0.53 1.19
N HIS A 69 10.96 0.25 0.23
CA HIS A 69 11.21 -0.21 -1.14
C HIS A 69 12.34 -1.26 -1.27
N SER A 70 12.99 -1.64 -0.17
CA SER A 70 13.96 -2.74 -0.16
C SER A 70 13.29 -4.03 -0.64
N HIS A 71 13.95 -4.78 -1.52
CA HIS A 71 13.42 -6.06 -2.00
C HIS A 71 13.14 -7.05 -0.86
N ALA A 72 13.97 -7.04 0.20
CA ALA A 72 13.76 -7.90 1.36
C ALA A 72 12.45 -7.55 2.09
N ASP A 73 12.18 -6.26 2.25
CA ASP A 73 10.97 -5.75 2.92
C ASP A 73 9.72 -5.99 2.07
N GLU A 74 9.84 -5.81 0.74
CA GLU A 74 8.76 -6.14 -0.21
C GLU A 74 8.39 -7.61 -0.15
N ASP A 75 9.37 -8.51 -0.18
CA ASP A 75 9.13 -9.94 -0.13
C ASP A 75 8.47 -10.33 1.20
N GLU A 76 8.89 -9.73 2.32
CA GLU A 76 8.25 -9.98 3.62
C GLU A 76 6.83 -9.42 3.69
N ALA A 77 6.58 -8.21 3.16
CA ALA A 77 5.23 -7.65 3.05
C ALA A 77 4.30 -8.56 2.24
N ILE A 78 4.82 -9.17 1.17
CA ILE A 78 4.07 -10.12 0.35
C ILE A 78 3.79 -11.43 1.10
N ARG A 79 4.76 -11.97 1.86
CA ARG A 79 4.52 -13.16 2.70
C ARG A 79 3.43 -12.90 3.74
N ILE A 80 3.41 -11.70 4.32
CA ILE A 80 2.35 -11.29 5.25
C ILE A 80 1.01 -11.19 4.52
N ALA A 81 0.97 -10.57 3.33
CA ALA A 81 -0.24 -10.48 2.51
C ALA A 81 -0.81 -11.86 2.17
N LEU A 82 0.02 -12.79 1.70
CA LEU A 82 -0.38 -14.18 1.41
C LEU A 82 -0.89 -14.91 2.66
N SER A 83 -0.27 -14.69 3.82
CA SER A 83 -0.74 -15.27 5.08
C SER A 83 -2.13 -14.73 5.48
N LEU A 84 -2.38 -13.43 5.25
CA LEU A 84 -3.67 -12.80 5.48
C LEU A 84 -4.74 -13.36 4.51
N GLU A 85 -4.38 -13.57 3.25
CA GLU A 85 -5.27 -14.21 2.26
C GLU A 85 -5.67 -15.62 2.68
N ASN A 86 -4.74 -16.42 3.22
CA ASN A 86 -5.03 -17.78 3.67
C ASN A 86 -6.08 -17.85 4.80
N ILE A 87 -6.19 -16.81 5.63
CA ILE A 87 -7.21 -16.73 6.69
C ILE A 87 -8.47 -15.98 6.23
N GLY A 88 -8.56 -15.66 4.93
CA GLY A 88 -9.74 -15.03 4.32
C GLY A 88 -9.76 -13.51 4.37
N LEU A 89 -8.64 -12.84 4.68
CA LEU A 89 -8.50 -11.37 4.59
C LEU A 89 -7.95 -10.94 3.23
N THR A 90 -8.28 -9.73 2.81
CA THR A 90 -7.75 -9.07 1.62
C THR A 90 -6.66 -8.09 2.03
N ALA A 91 -5.51 -8.19 1.39
CA ALA A 91 -4.35 -7.36 1.70
C ALA A 91 -3.89 -6.59 0.47
N PHE A 92 -3.44 -5.35 0.69
CA PHE A 92 -2.81 -4.52 -0.32
C PHE A 92 -1.42 -4.13 0.11
N VAL A 93 -0.44 -4.40 -0.75
CA VAL A 93 0.98 -4.04 -0.54
C VAL A 93 1.26 -2.78 -1.37
N ASP A 94 1.60 -1.69 -0.69
CA ASP A 94 1.78 -0.34 -1.26
C ASP A 94 2.78 -0.27 -2.43
N SER A 95 3.87 -1.05 -2.36
CA SER A 95 4.92 -1.05 -3.39
C SER A 95 4.44 -1.52 -4.76
N CYS A 96 3.25 -2.11 -4.86
CA CYS A 96 2.61 -2.39 -6.16
C CYS A 96 2.40 -1.11 -6.99
N VAL A 97 2.23 0.03 -6.34
CA VAL A 97 1.91 1.32 -6.99
C VAL A 97 3.15 2.06 -7.46
N TRP A 98 4.28 1.97 -6.74
CA TRP A 98 5.43 2.84 -7.00
C TRP A 98 6.05 2.60 -8.37
N GLY A 99 6.12 1.34 -8.80
CA GLY A 99 6.61 1.01 -10.15
C GLY A 99 5.72 1.55 -11.28
N TYR A 100 4.42 1.69 -11.01
CA TYR A 100 3.48 2.29 -11.95
C TYR A 100 3.74 3.81 -12.10
N ALA A 101 4.18 4.49 -11.05
CA ALA A 101 4.45 5.92 -11.08
C ALA A 101 5.48 6.28 -12.16
N ASP A 102 6.61 5.57 -12.15
CA ASP A 102 7.72 5.84 -13.06
C ASP A 102 7.36 5.50 -14.51
N GLU A 103 6.64 4.40 -14.74
CA GLU A 103 6.23 4.01 -16.09
C GLU A 103 5.20 4.98 -16.67
N LEU A 104 4.18 5.37 -15.87
CA LEU A 104 3.20 6.36 -16.28
C LEU A 104 3.87 7.70 -16.56
N LEU A 105 4.79 8.14 -15.68
CA LEU A 105 5.55 9.37 -15.85
C LEU A 105 6.33 9.36 -17.15
N ARG A 106 7.10 8.29 -17.41
CA ARG A 106 7.87 8.16 -18.64
C ARG A 106 6.98 8.24 -19.88
N LYS A 107 5.86 7.51 -19.89
CA LYS A 107 4.88 7.54 -20.99
C LYS A 107 4.31 8.95 -21.22
N ILE A 108 3.96 9.66 -20.15
CA ILE A 108 3.47 11.06 -20.23
C ILE A 108 4.58 11.99 -20.72
N ASP A 109 5.80 11.84 -20.22
CA ASP A 109 6.94 12.70 -20.54
C ASP A 109 7.39 12.52 -22.00
N ASP A 110 7.47 11.28 -22.49
CA ASP A 110 7.76 10.95 -23.88
C ASP A 110 6.76 11.62 -24.84
N LYS A 111 5.48 11.69 -24.44
CA LYS A 111 4.41 12.22 -25.29
C LYS A 111 4.27 13.75 -25.21
N PHE A 112 4.46 14.34 -24.03
CA PHE A 112 4.07 15.73 -23.78
C PHE A 112 5.22 16.65 -23.36
N CYS A 113 6.36 16.11 -22.93
CA CYS A 113 7.45 16.90 -22.35
C CYS A 113 8.60 17.16 -23.31
N ILE A 114 8.54 16.72 -24.57
CA ILE A 114 9.52 17.04 -25.62
C ILE A 114 8.91 18.08 -26.57
N PRO A 115 9.29 19.37 -26.48
CA PRO A 115 8.82 20.39 -27.42
C PRO A 115 9.25 20.05 -28.86
N GLN A 116 8.49 20.55 -29.84
CA GLN A 116 8.83 20.33 -31.25
C GLN A 116 10.25 20.85 -31.56
N GLY A 117 11.07 19.99 -32.17
CA GLY A 117 12.46 20.29 -32.51
C GLY A 117 13.47 20.06 -31.38
N TRP A 118 13.05 19.53 -30.22
CA TRP A 118 13.94 19.19 -29.11
C TRP A 118 14.24 17.68 -29.09
N SER A 119 15.41 17.32 -28.55
CA SER A 119 15.84 15.93 -28.29
C SER A 119 15.79 15.56 -26.80
N HIS A 120 15.42 16.51 -25.93
CA HIS A 120 15.43 16.36 -24.48
C HIS A 120 14.13 16.87 -23.87
N TYR A 121 13.81 16.40 -22.67
CA TYR A 121 12.66 16.87 -21.93
C TYR A 121 12.81 18.34 -21.51
N SER A 122 11.74 19.10 -21.65
CA SER A 122 11.60 20.40 -21.02
C SER A 122 11.44 20.23 -19.52
N TYR A 123 12.39 20.77 -18.75
CA TYR A 123 12.37 20.74 -17.28
C TYR A 123 11.04 21.27 -16.71
N ASN A 124 10.49 22.34 -17.27
CA ASN A 124 9.24 22.93 -16.80
C ASN A 124 8.02 22.03 -17.06
N LEU A 125 7.98 21.37 -18.22
CA LEU A 125 6.90 20.42 -18.53
C LEU A 125 7.02 19.19 -17.65
N ARG A 126 8.23 18.66 -17.48
CA ARG A 126 8.53 17.51 -16.62
C ARG A 126 8.16 17.78 -15.17
N ASN A 127 8.47 18.96 -14.63
CA ASN A 127 8.05 19.33 -13.27
C ASN A 127 6.52 19.31 -13.14
N ARG A 128 5.81 19.86 -14.13
CA ARG A 128 4.34 19.87 -14.13
C ARG A 128 3.76 18.45 -14.19
N THR A 129 4.24 17.59 -15.09
CA THR A 129 3.76 16.20 -15.21
C THR A 129 4.11 15.38 -13.98
N THR A 130 5.35 15.52 -13.48
CA THR A 130 5.84 14.90 -12.23
C THR A 130 4.92 15.23 -11.05
N THR A 131 4.65 16.51 -10.80
CA THR A 131 3.76 16.92 -9.72
C THR A 131 2.35 16.34 -9.87
N ASN A 132 1.77 16.37 -11.08
CA ASN A 132 0.42 15.85 -11.30
C ASN A 132 0.34 14.35 -11.04
N VAL A 133 1.22 13.54 -11.61
CA VAL A 133 1.18 12.08 -11.43
C VAL A 133 1.38 11.71 -9.96
N HIS A 134 2.39 12.26 -9.29
CA HIS A 134 2.61 11.94 -7.87
C HIS A 134 1.42 12.34 -6.98
N LEU A 135 0.79 13.50 -7.22
CA LEU A 135 -0.38 13.90 -6.45
C LEU A 135 -1.61 13.02 -6.74
N ILE A 136 -1.81 12.61 -8.00
CA ILE A 136 -2.89 11.69 -8.39
C ILE A 136 -2.72 10.33 -7.69
N LEU A 137 -1.52 9.78 -7.70
CA LEU A 137 -1.19 8.51 -7.06
C LEU A 137 -1.27 8.60 -5.53
N ASN A 138 -0.76 9.69 -4.94
CA ASN A 138 -0.86 9.91 -3.50
C ASN A 138 -2.33 10.01 -3.05
N ALA A 139 -3.16 10.76 -3.78
CA ALA A 139 -4.59 10.85 -3.48
C ALA A 139 -5.28 9.48 -3.55
N ALA A 140 -4.86 8.61 -4.46
CA ALA A 140 -5.41 7.27 -4.56
C ALA A 140 -4.88 6.31 -3.48
N LEU A 141 -3.61 6.39 -3.09
CA LEU A 141 -3.08 5.69 -1.90
C LEU A 141 -3.85 6.10 -0.64
N GLN A 142 -4.12 7.39 -0.46
CA GLN A 142 -4.93 7.89 0.65
C GLN A 142 -6.36 7.33 0.61
N GLN A 143 -6.98 7.21 -0.57
CA GLN A 143 -8.28 6.54 -0.69
C GLN A 143 -8.20 5.06 -0.30
N MET A 144 -7.13 4.35 -0.69
CA MET A 144 -6.91 2.96 -0.31
C MET A 144 -6.76 2.79 1.20
N ILE A 145 -5.94 3.63 1.84
CA ILE A 145 -5.78 3.65 3.30
C ILE A 145 -7.13 3.95 3.96
N LYS A 146 -7.89 4.93 3.46
CA LYS A 146 -9.21 5.26 4.02
C LYS A 146 -10.21 4.11 3.91
N ARG A 147 -10.13 3.31 2.84
CA ARG A 147 -10.99 2.13 2.62
C ARG A 147 -10.53 0.91 3.41
N SER A 148 -9.30 0.91 3.93
CA SER A 148 -8.80 -0.19 4.75
C SER A 148 -9.32 -0.13 6.19
N GLU A 149 -9.47 -1.30 6.81
CA GLU A 149 -9.82 -1.36 8.23
C GLU A 149 -8.56 -1.31 9.10
N LEU A 150 -7.52 -2.01 8.66
CA LEU A 150 -6.19 -2.01 9.25
C LEU A 150 -5.20 -1.33 8.29
N PHE A 151 -4.49 -0.33 8.79
CA PHE A 151 -3.26 0.16 8.21
C PHE A 151 -2.09 -0.42 9.00
N MET A 152 -1.20 -1.13 8.34
CA MET A 152 -0.06 -1.80 8.94
C MET A 152 1.23 -1.26 8.32
N PHE A 153 2.14 -0.75 9.15
CA PHE A 153 3.46 -0.30 8.73
C PHE A 153 4.53 -1.27 9.23
N LEU A 154 5.39 -1.76 8.33
CA LEU A 154 6.54 -2.59 8.65
C LEU A 154 7.73 -1.69 9.02
N GLY A 155 7.98 -1.53 10.32
CA GLY A 155 9.03 -0.66 10.87
C GLY A 155 10.42 -1.29 10.80
N THR A 156 10.94 -1.52 9.60
CA THR A 156 12.29 -2.06 9.37
C THR A 156 13.36 -0.97 9.47
N GLU A 157 14.63 -1.37 9.63
CA GLU A 157 15.78 -0.48 9.52
C GLU A 157 15.94 0.12 8.11
N ASN A 158 15.43 -0.57 7.08
CA ASN A 158 15.39 -0.04 5.71
C ASN A 158 14.32 1.05 5.53
N ALA A 159 13.31 1.10 6.39
CA ALA A 159 12.27 2.12 6.38
C ALA A 159 12.64 3.31 7.28
N ILE A 160 13.28 3.02 8.42
CA ILE A 160 13.58 3.98 9.48
C ILE A 160 15.10 4.15 9.60
N ASN A 161 15.60 5.29 9.14
CA ASN A 161 16.99 5.70 9.36
C ASN A 161 17.13 6.26 10.78
N ILE A 162 18.06 5.70 11.54
CA ILE A 162 18.42 6.15 12.89
C ILE A 162 19.71 6.98 12.77
N ASP A 163 19.61 8.17 12.17
CA ASP A 163 20.81 8.98 11.87
C ASP A 163 21.06 10.13 12.85
N ASP A 164 20.17 10.39 13.81
CA ASP A 164 20.41 11.44 14.81
C ASP A 164 20.99 10.87 16.11
N TYR A 165 22.32 10.80 16.17
CA TYR A 165 23.09 10.60 17.42
C TYR A 165 22.74 11.61 18.52
N MET A 166 22.02 12.70 18.19
CA MET A 166 21.69 13.82 19.07
C MET A 166 20.23 13.80 19.59
N SER A 167 19.30 13.07 18.96
CA SER A 167 17.88 13.04 19.36
C SER A 167 17.35 11.64 19.68
N GLY A 168 17.96 10.57 19.15
CA GLY A 168 17.46 9.20 19.30
C GLY A 168 16.10 8.95 18.62
N GLU A 169 15.64 9.87 17.76
CA GLU A 169 14.37 9.77 17.05
C GLU A 169 14.58 9.22 15.62
N GLY A 170 13.87 8.15 15.27
CA GLY A 170 13.89 7.59 13.93
C GLY A 170 13.33 8.54 12.87
N ARG A 171 13.90 8.51 11.67
CA ARG A 171 13.50 9.34 10.52
C ARG A 171 13.24 8.48 9.29
N LEU A 172 12.39 8.96 8.39
CA LEU A 172 12.06 8.28 7.14
C LEU A 172 12.82 8.93 5.98
N SER A 173 13.28 8.11 5.04
CA SER A 173 13.84 8.57 3.76
C SER A 173 12.78 8.60 2.64
N SER A 174 11.78 7.72 2.72
CA SER A 174 10.74 7.58 1.70
C SER A 174 9.62 8.62 1.89
N PRO A 175 9.35 9.48 0.88
CA PRO A 175 8.21 10.39 0.91
C PRO A 175 6.87 9.65 0.86
N TRP A 176 6.82 8.46 0.25
CA TRP A 176 5.60 7.64 0.19
C TRP A 176 5.20 7.16 1.59
N ILE A 177 6.13 6.52 2.31
CA ILE A 177 5.90 6.05 3.68
C ILE A 177 5.52 7.22 4.59
N PHE A 178 6.20 8.37 4.45
CA PHE A 178 5.86 9.56 5.23
C PHE A 178 4.42 10.04 4.97
N SER A 179 4.00 10.10 3.70
CA SER A 179 2.64 10.50 3.32
C SER A 179 1.60 9.50 3.85
N GLU A 180 1.86 8.19 3.72
CA GLU A 180 0.98 7.11 4.17
C GLU A 180 0.79 7.15 5.70
N LEU A 181 1.87 7.25 6.47
CA LEU A 181 1.82 7.34 7.93
C LEU A 181 1.14 8.63 8.40
N THR A 182 1.46 9.76 7.77
CA THR A 182 0.84 11.05 8.10
C THR A 182 -0.66 11.02 7.83
N PHE A 183 -1.06 10.42 6.71
CA PHE A 183 -2.45 10.25 6.36
C PHE A 183 -3.15 9.31 7.34
N ALA A 184 -2.63 8.10 7.56
CA ALA A 184 -3.19 7.11 8.49
C ALA A 184 -3.45 7.71 9.88
N LYS A 185 -2.48 8.47 10.41
CA LYS A 185 -2.63 9.18 11.70
C LYS A 185 -3.76 10.23 11.69
N SER A 186 -4.01 10.85 10.54
CA SER A 186 -5.00 11.92 10.36
C SER A 186 -6.40 11.42 10.01
N VAL A 187 -6.55 10.17 9.54
CA VAL A 187 -7.85 9.59 9.19
C VAL A 187 -8.75 9.53 10.44
N LYS A 188 -9.96 10.10 10.34
CA LYS A 188 -10.99 9.92 11.36
C LYS A 188 -11.38 8.46 11.43
N ARG A 189 -11.44 7.90 12.65
CA ARG A 189 -11.87 6.52 12.90
C ARG A 189 -13.24 6.27 12.23
N SER A 190 -13.27 5.38 11.24
CA SER A 190 -14.48 4.94 10.54
C SER A 190 -15.25 3.88 11.33
N GLU A 191 -16.50 3.62 10.97
CA GLU A 191 -17.29 2.49 11.50
C GLU A 191 -16.77 1.13 11.00
N ARG A 192 -16.95 0.05 11.77
CA ARG A 192 -16.44 -1.32 11.50
C ARG A 192 -16.74 -1.76 10.07
N ARG A 193 -15.81 -2.47 9.42
CA ARG A 193 -16.02 -2.87 8.03
C ARG A 193 -17.05 -4.00 7.92
N ILE A 194 -17.91 -3.86 6.92
CA ILE A 194 -18.93 -4.83 6.52
C ILE A 194 -18.57 -5.31 5.12
N PHE A 195 -18.57 -6.63 4.91
CA PHE A 195 -18.24 -7.23 3.62
C PHE A 195 -19.26 -6.86 2.52
N GLN A 196 -18.76 -6.48 1.33
CA GLN A 196 -19.53 -6.28 0.09
C GLN A 196 -18.79 -6.96 -1.07
N GLN A 197 -19.51 -7.62 -1.98
CA GLN A 197 -18.93 -8.47 -3.02
C GLN A 197 -18.34 -7.66 -4.18
N GLY A 198 -17.09 -7.97 -4.57
CA GLY A 198 -16.41 -7.48 -5.77
C GLY A 198 -15.19 -8.36 -6.08
N ASN A 199 -14.88 -8.56 -7.37
CA ASN A 199 -13.77 -9.40 -7.84
C ASN A 199 -12.85 -8.60 -8.76
N GLU A 200 -11.65 -8.21 -8.34
CA GLU A 200 -10.63 -7.64 -9.24
C GLU A 200 -9.20 -7.89 -8.74
N SER A 201 -8.25 -7.96 -9.68
CA SER A 201 -6.82 -8.23 -9.47
C SER A 201 -5.98 -6.94 -9.57
N PHE A 202 -4.88 -6.88 -8.83
CA PHE A 202 -3.93 -5.75 -8.68
C PHE A 202 -2.80 -5.79 -9.71
N GLU A 203 -1.83 -4.86 -9.78
CA GLU A 203 -0.80 -4.77 -10.86
C GLU A 203 0.58 -4.22 -10.41
N LYS A 204 1.73 -4.59 -11.04
CA LYS A 204 3.06 -3.93 -10.84
C LYS A 204 4.07 -4.15 -12.00
N MET A 205 4.86 -3.12 -12.33
CA MET A 205 6.12 -3.15 -13.13
C MET A 205 7.34 -2.68 -12.31
N LYS A 206 8.57 -3.07 -12.69
CA LYS A 206 9.83 -2.77 -11.96
C LYS A 206 10.35 -1.35 -12.20
N SER A 207 10.92 -0.73 -11.16
CA SER A 207 11.67 0.53 -11.21
C SER A 207 13.12 0.27 -10.75
N GLU A 208 14.08 0.65 -11.59
CA GLU A 208 15.48 0.80 -11.22
C GLU A 208 16.03 2.07 -11.89
N SER A 209 16.52 3.01 -11.07
CA SER A 209 17.58 3.94 -11.47
C SER A 209 18.30 4.45 -10.22
N ARG A 210 19.63 4.24 -10.20
CA ARG A 210 20.52 4.77 -9.16
C ARG A 210 21.36 5.90 -9.76
N ALA A 211 20.92 7.13 -9.52
CA ALA A 211 21.80 8.29 -9.51
C ALA A 211 21.96 8.78 -8.07
N LEU A 212 23.04 9.49 -7.76
CA LEU A 212 23.21 10.18 -6.48
C LEU A 212 22.23 11.37 -6.44
N GLU A 213 21.03 11.10 -5.94
CA GLU A 213 20.00 12.10 -5.71
C GLU A 213 20.15 12.72 -4.31
N PRO A 214 19.77 14.00 -4.12
CA PRO A 214 19.72 14.60 -2.80
C PRO A 214 18.73 13.82 -1.91
N GLY A 215 19.20 13.34 -0.77
CA GLY A 215 18.37 12.66 0.22
C GLY A 215 17.44 13.64 0.93
N PHE A 216 16.18 13.23 1.11
CA PHE A 216 15.23 13.92 1.98
C PHE A 216 15.05 13.13 3.27
N SER A 217 14.76 13.84 4.36
CA SER A 217 14.59 13.23 5.67
C SER A 217 13.33 13.74 6.35
N TYR A 218 12.40 12.84 6.61
CA TYR A 218 11.09 13.14 7.16
C TYR A 218 10.98 12.67 8.62
N PRO A 219 10.22 13.37 9.47
CA PRO A 219 9.93 12.86 10.82
C PRO A 219 9.13 11.56 10.73
N LEU A 220 9.40 10.59 11.61
CA LEU A 220 8.63 9.36 11.72
C LEU A 220 7.33 9.60 12.51
N PRO A 221 6.14 9.58 11.87
CA PRO A 221 4.90 9.72 12.60
C PRO A 221 4.63 8.44 13.42
N LYS A 222 4.60 8.57 14.75
CA LYS A 222 4.24 7.45 15.62
C LYS A 222 2.74 7.11 15.49
N LEU A 223 2.47 5.85 15.12
CA LEU A 223 1.15 5.23 15.15
C LEU A 223 0.75 4.92 16.60
N LYS A 224 -0.52 4.61 16.82
CA LYS A 224 -1.12 4.39 18.14
C LYS A 224 -0.84 3.01 18.69
N HIS A 225 -0.79 2.00 17.83
CA HIS A 225 -0.55 0.63 18.23
C HIS A 225 0.77 0.13 17.64
N GLU A 226 1.45 -0.70 18.40
CA GLU A 226 2.70 -1.33 18.02
C GLU A 226 2.73 -2.76 18.55
N MET A 227 3.27 -3.67 17.76
CA MET A 227 3.59 -5.03 18.20
C MET A 227 4.77 -5.59 17.41
N SER A 228 5.42 -6.63 17.94
CA SER A 228 6.48 -7.31 17.20
C SER A 228 5.93 -8.23 16.11
N LEU A 229 6.74 -8.51 15.08
CA LEU A 229 6.42 -9.52 14.06
C LEU A 229 6.14 -10.89 14.67
N GLN A 230 6.85 -11.26 15.75
CA GLN A 230 6.62 -12.52 16.45
C GLN A 230 5.21 -12.60 17.05
N GLU A 231 4.76 -11.54 17.72
CA GLU A 231 3.41 -11.48 18.29
C GLU A 231 2.33 -11.48 17.19
N PHE A 232 2.59 -10.75 16.09
CA PHE A 232 1.69 -10.70 14.96
C PHE A 232 1.56 -12.07 14.31
N ASN A 233 2.68 -12.76 14.11
CA ASN A 233 2.74 -14.12 13.61
C ASN A 233 2.01 -15.11 14.52
N GLY A 234 2.18 -15.00 15.84
CA GLY A 234 1.45 -15.82 16.80
C GLY A 234 -0.07 -15.55 16.83
N TRP A 235 -0.53 -14.38 16.39
CA TRP A 235 -1.95 -14.13 16.11
C TRP A 235 -2.37 -14.74 14.77
N LEU A 236 -1.58 -14.53 13.72
CA LEU A 236 -1.85 -14.99 12.37
C LEU A 236 -2.01 -16.51 12.30
N ASP A 237 -1.11 -17.25 12.96
CA ASP A 237 -1.09 -18.72 12.99
C ASP A 237 -2.29 -19.34 13.71
N LYS A 238 -3.08 -18.55 14.45
CA LYS A 238 -4.34 -18.98 15.08
C LYS A 238 -5.55 -18.85 14.15
N GLY A 239 -5.38 -18.18 13.01
CA GLY A 239 -6.43 -18.04 12.02
C GLY A 239 -6.68 -19.40 11.35
N ILE A 240 -7.96 -19.74 11.17
CA ILE A 240 -8.34 -20.95 10.45
C ILE A 240 -8.11 -20.69 8.96
N SER A 241 -7.37 -21.58 8.30
CA SER A 241 -7.30 -21.58 6.84
C SER A 241 -8.65 -22.01 6.28
N VAL A 242 -9.31 -21.11 5.56
CA VAL A 242 -10.65 -21.35 4.99
C VAL A 242 -10.59 -21.09 3.50
N GLU A 243 -11.27 -21.92 2.70
CA GLU A 243 -11.38 -21.68 1.27
C GLU A 243 -11.95 -20.30 0.96
N ALA A 244 -11.46 -19.70 -0.12
CA ALA A 244 -11.92 -18.40 -0.60
C ALA A 244 -13.44 -18.43 -0.85
N GLY A 245 -14.15 -17.45 -0.30
CA GLY A 245 -15.60 -17.36 -0.40
C GLY A 245 -16.23 -16.67 0.79
N PHE A 246 -17.57 -16.65 0.84
CA PHE A 246 -18.31 -15.93 1.87
C PHE A 246 -17.93 -16.35 3.30
N ALA A 247 -17.86 -17.66 3.57
CA ALA A 247 -17.48 -18.18 4.88
C ALA A 247 -16.04 -17.82 5.27
N GLY A 248 -15.09 -17.90 4.32
CA GLY A 248 -13.70 -17.50 4.55
C GLY A 248 -13.56 -16.00 4.86
N ARG A 249 -14.30 -15.14 4.15
CA ARG A 249 -14.32 -13.69 4.41
C ARG A 249 -14.82 -13.36 5.81
N ILE A 250 -15.90 -13.99 6.26
CA ILE A 250 -16.43 -13.79 7.62
C ILE A 250 -15.42 -14.31 8.65
N SER A 251 -14.85 -15.50 8.44
CA SER A 251 -13.82 -16.06 9.31
C SER A 251 -12.62 -15.11 9.47
N GLY A 252 -12.11 -14.57 8.36
CA GLY A 252 -11.00 -13.62 8.39
C GLY A 252 -11.32 -12.34 9.15
N LEU A 253 -12.48 -11.73 8.89
CA LEU A 253 -12.91 -10.52 9.60
C LEU A 253 -13.16 -10.76 11.10
N THR A 254 -13.70 -11.92 11.47
CA THR A 254 -13.84 -12.32 12.88
C THR A 254 -12.47 -12.58 13.51
N HIS A 255 -11.53 -13.17 12.77
CA HIS A 255 -10.16 -13.34 13.26
C HIS A 255 -9.45 -12.00 13.47
N LEU A 256 -9.73 -11.02 12.61
CA LEU A 256 -9.24 -9.64 12.73
C LEU A 256 -9.75 -8.95 14.00
N ASP A 257 -10.97 -9.25 14.46
CA ASP A 257 -11.45 -8.78 15.78
C ASP A 257 -10.57 -9.27 16.93
N THR A 258 -10.04 -10.50 16.84
CA THR A 258 -9.15 -11.03 17.89
C THR A 258 -7.81 -10.29 17.95
N LEU A 259 -7.33 -9.75 16.82
CA LEU A 259 -6.19 -8.83 16.81
C LEU A 259 -6.55 -7.55 17.54
N TYR A 260 -7.73 -6.99 17.27
CA TYR A 260 -8.15 -5.74 17.90
C TYR A 260 -8.38 -5.90 19.40
N SER A 261 -8.92 -7.03 19.86
CA SER A 261 -8.96 -7.35 21.29
C SER A 261 -7.56 -7.36 21.92
N LYS A 262 -6.56 -7.94 21.24
CA LYS A 262 -5.15 -7.91 21.68
C LYS A 262 -4.58 -6.49 21.74
N LEU A 263 -5.02 -5.60 20.85
CA LEU A 263 -4.65 -4.19 20.85
C LEU A 263 -5.46 -3.34 21.86
N GLY A 264 -6.33 -3.96 22.67
CA GLY A 264 -7.05 -3.31 23.76
C GLY A 264 -8.43 -2.75 23.41
N PHE A 265 -9.01 -3.14 22.27
CA PHE A 265 -10.37 -2.74 21.90
C PHE A 265 -11.41 -3.55 22.70
N SER A 266 -12.40 -2.86 23.27
CA SER A 266 -13.46 -3.45 24.10
C SER A 266 -14.49 -4.23 23.28
N GLU A 267 -15.19 -5.17 23.91
CA GLU A 267 -16.31 -5.91 23.28
C GLU A 267 -17.43 -5.00 22.78
N VAL A 268 -17.61 -3.81 23.36
CA VAL A 268 -18.61 -2.84 22.88
C VAL A 268 -18.17 -2.26 21.53
N GLN A 269 -16.90 -1.89 21.38
CA GLN A 269 -16.32 -1.49 20.08
C GLN A 269 -16.29 -2.68 19.09
N LEU A 270 -16.16 -3.88 19.67
CA LEU A 270 -16.36 -5.26 19.21
C LEU A 270 -17.70 -5.66 18.58
N SER A 271 -18.78 -4.94 18.95
CA SER A 271 -20.12 -5.56 18.99
C SER A 271 -20.88 -5.55 17.67
N GLU A 272 -20.49 -4.68 16.72
CA GLU A 272 -21.15 -4.63 15.41
C GLU A 272 -20.85 -5.92 14.62
N PRO A 273 -21.88 -6.53 13.99
CA PRO A 273 -21.70 -7.76 13.26
C PRO A 273 -20.84 -7.54 12.01
N ARG A 274 -19.95 -8.49 11.72
CA ARG A 274 -19.10 -8.51 10.51
C ARG A 274 -19.89 -8.72 9.21
N PHE A 275 -21.19 -8.95 9.32
CA PHE A 275 -22.12 -9.14 8.23
C PHE A 275 -23.47 -8.50 8.56
N LYS A 276 -24.06 -7.81 7.59
CA LYS A 276 -25.45 -7.34 7.64
C LYS A 276 -26.18 -7.88 6.41
N ILE A 277 -27.40 -8.40 6.61
CA ILE A 277 -28.32 -8.89 5.56
C ILE A 277 -28.94 -7.68 4.86
#